data_AF-A0A8S3IE01-F1
#
_entry.id   AF-A0A8S3IE01-F1
#
_cell.length_a   1.000
_cell.length_b   1.000
_cell.length_c   1.000
_cell.angle_alpha   90.00
_cell.angle_beta   90.00
_cell.angle_gamma   90.00
#
_symmetry.space_group_name_H-M   'P 1'
#
loop_
_entity.id
_entity.type
_entity.pdbx_description
1 polymer ?
#
loop_
_entity_poly.entity_id
_entity_poly.type
_entity_poly.pdbx_seq_one_letter_code
_entity_poly.pdbx_strand_id
1 'polypeptide(L)' 'QCSTIFTGQTTYSTGSSPNSVVAADVNGDSKPDIIVANYGSSNVSVLLNIGNGTFRAQATYLTGTNPYEVATADVNGDN' A
#
# COMPACT_ATOMS: atom_id res chain seq x y z
N GLN A 1 -1.69 -16.20 -21.83
CA GLN A 1 -1.03 -15.06 -22.52
C GLN A 1 -0.27 -14.29 -21.44
N CYS A 2 1.05 -14.44 -21.35
CA CYS A 2 1.87 -13.66 -20.43
C CYS A 2 2.26 -12.37 -21.16
N SER A 3 1.61 -11.25 -20.81
CA SER A 3 1.86 -9.95 -21.44
C SER A 3 3.18 -9.38 -20.91
N THR A 4 4.17 -9.21 -21.79
CA THR A 4 5.53 -8.71 -21.48
C THR A 4 5.72 -7.21 -21.72
N ILE A 5 4.64 -6.44 -21.74
CA ILE A 5 4.65 -4.98 -21.92
C ILE A 5 4.10 -4.30 -20.67
N PHE A 6 4.91 -3.44 -20.06
CA PHE A 6 4.45 -2.51 -19.04
C PHE A 6 3.48 -1.53 -19.71
N THR A 7 2.21 -1.59 -19.32
CA THR A 7 1.21 -0.62 -19.74
C THR A 7 1.54 0.75 -19.13
N GLY A 8 0.88 1.82 -19.61
CA GLY A 8 1.07 3.16 -19.06
C GLY A 8 0.94 3.22 -17.53
N GLN A 9 1.75 4.07 -16.91
CA GLN A 9 1.70 4.30 -15.46
C GLN A 9 0.34 4.85 -15.05
N THR A 10 -0.20 4.32 -13.96
CA THR A 10 -1.29 4.94 -13.21
C THR A 10 -0.74 5.52 -11.92
N THR A 11 -1.13 6.75 -11.57
CA THR A 11 -0.68 7.42 -10.35
C THR A 11 -1.75 7.34 -9.28
N TYR A 12 -1.35 6.95 -8.06
CA TYR A 12 -2.20 6.95 -6.89
C TYR A 12 -1.68 7.97 -5.88
N SER A 13 -2.59 8.74 -5.30
CA SER A 13 -2.22 9.74 -4.29
C SER A 13 -1.90 9.07 -2.95
N THR A 14 -0.81 9.50 -2.32
CA THR A 14 -0.40 9.11 -0.97
C THR A 14 -0.38 10.32 -0.03
N GLY A 15 0.21 10.19 1.16
CA GLY A 15 0.63 11.35 1.95
C GLY A 15 1.91 12.01 1.40
N SER A 16 2.36 13.06 2.08
CA SER A 16 3.56 13.84 1.75
C SER A 16 4.85 13.14 2.19
N SER A 17 5.89 13.31 1.38
CA SER A 17 7.22 12.70 1.57
C SER A 17 7.14 11.20 1.89
N PRO A 18 6.63 10.36 0.97
CA PRO A 18 6.63 8.91 1.18
C PRO A 18 8.07 8.39 1.28
N ASN A 19 8.36 7.60 2.31
CA ASN A 19 9.70 7.07 2.60
C ASN A 19 9.82 5.56 2.35
N SER A 20 8.75 4.80 2.52
CA SER A 20 8.77 3.34 2.39
C SER A 20 7.44 2.84 1.84
N VAL A 21 7.49 1.73 1.10
CA VAL A 21 6.33 1.05 0.51
C VAL A 21 6.49 -0.45 0.63
N VAL A 22 5.40 -1.15 0.92
CA VAL A 22 5.32 -2.62 0.94
C VAL A 22 4.04 -3.08 0.25
N ALA A 23 4.10 -4.26 -0.36
CA ALA A 23 2.93 -4.94 -0.92
C ALA A 23 2.60 -6.17 -0.06
N ALA A 24 1.36 -6.27 0.40
CA ALA A 24 0.87 -7.39 1.20
C ALA A 24 -0.66 -7.46 1.11
N ASP A 25 -1.24 -8.65 1.21
CA ASP A 25 -2.68 -8.78 1.43
C ASP A 25 -2.97 -8.43 2.90
N VAL A 26 -3.59 -7.28 3.13
CA VAL A 26 -3.90 -6.80 4.49
C VAL A 26 -5.39 -6.90 4.80
N ASN A 27 -6.20 -7.38 3.85
CA ASN A 27 -7.65 -7.47 3.98
C ASN A 27 -8.20 -8.89 3.80
N GLY A 28 -7.34 -9.86 3.47
CA GLY A 28 -7.65 -11.28 3.38
C GLY A 28 -8.35 -11.70 2.08
N ASP A 29 -8.28 -10.88 1.01
CA ASP A 29 -8.95 -11.17 -0.26
C ASP A 29 -8.05 -11.86 -1.30
N SER A 30 -6.85 -12.29 -0.88
CA SER A 30 -5.82 -12.92 -1.71
C SER A 30 -5.27 -12.01 -2.82
N LYS A 31 -5.38 -10.68 -2.67
CA LYS A 31 -4.80 -9.70 -3.59
C LYS A 31 -3.81 -8.82 -2.85
N PRO A 32 -2.56 -8.68 -3.34
CA PRO A 32 -1.62 -7.77 -2.71
C PRO A 32 -2.11 -6.32 -2.78
N ASP A 33 -2.27 -5.72 -1.60
CA ASP A 33 -2.53 -4.29 -1.40
C ASP A 33 -1.21 -3.51 -1.32
N ILE A 34 -1.29 -2.18 -1.31
CA ILE A 34 -0.12 -1.30 -1.13
C ILE A 34 -0.23 -0.56 0.19
N ILE A 35 0.85 -0.55 0.96
CA ILE A 35 0.99 0.20 2.20
C ILE A 35 2.19 1.13 2.08
N VAL A 36 2.01 2.42 2.41
CA VAL A 36 3.03 3.47 2.24
C VAL A 36 3.24 4.24 3.53
N ALA A 37 4.47 4.34 4.01
CA ALA A 37 4.86 5.26 5.09
C ALA A 37 5.05 6.68 4.54
N ASN A 38 4.26 7.63 5.02
CA ASN A 38 4.36 9.03 4.63
C ASN A 38 5.04 9.83 5.74
N TYR A 39 6.36 10.02 5.60
CA TYR A 39 7.19 10.71 6.59
C TYR A 39 6.70 12.13 6.87
N GLY A 40 6.33 12.87 5.82
CA GLY A 40 5.91 14.26 5.93
C GLY A 40 4.50 14.44 6.46
N SER A 41 3.61 13.46 6.23
CA SER A 41 2.23 13.49 6.71
C SER A 41 2.02 12.78 8.04
N SER A 42 3.06 12.16 8.60
CA SER A 42 3.00 11.43 9.87
C SER A 42 1.89 10.36 9.90
N ASN A 43 1.73 9.65 8.78
CA ASN A 43 0.71 8.64 8.62
C ASN A 43 1.16 7.52 7.67
N VAL A 44 0.37 6.47 7.59
CA VAL A 44 0.47 5.40 6.61
C VAL A 44 -0.75 5.45 5.70
N SER A 45 -0.53 5.29 4.39
CA SER A 45 -1.57 5.09 3.40
C SER A 45 -1.74 3.60 3.12
N VAL A 46 -2.98 3.12 3.05
CA VAL A 46 -3.32 1.76 2.60
C VAL A 46 -4.20 1.86 1.37
N LEU A 47 -3.75 1.29 0.25
CA LEU A 47 -4.47 1.27 -1.02
C LEU A 47 -4.86 -0.17 -1.35
N LEU A 48 -6.16 -0.46 -1.29
CA LEU A 48 -6.67 -1.82 -1.50
C LEU A 48 -6.78 -2.16 -2.98
N ASN A 49 -6.32 -3.34 -3.36
CA ASN A 49 -6.34 -3.84 -4.73
C ASN A 49 -7.74 -4.29 -5.13
N ILE A 50 -8.21 -3.86 -6.30
CA ILE A 50 -9.55 -4.20 -6.80
C ILE A 50 -9.54 -5.52 -7.60
N GLY A 51 -8.36 -6.02 -7.99
CA GLY A 51 -8.17 -7.28 -8.71
C GLY A 51 -8.14 -7.18 -10.22
N ASN A 52 -8.24 -5.96 -10.76
CA ASN A 52 -8.13 -5.65 -12.19
C ASN A 52 -6.87 -4.83 -12.51
N GLY A 53 -5.88 -4.82 -11.62
CA GLY A 53 -4.67 -4.01 -11.74
C GLY A 53 -4.82 -2.56 -11.28
N THR A 54 -5.96 -2.19 -10.68
CA THR A 54 -6.15 -0.89 -10.06
C THR A 54 -6.38 -0.95 -8.55
N PHE A 55 -6.16 0.18 -7.88
CA PHE A 55 -6.31 0.32 -6.44
C PHE A 55 -7.40 1.33 -6.08
N ARG A 56 -8.00 1.14 -4.91
CA ARG A 56 -8.92 2.12 -4.30
C ARG A 56 -8.15 3.37 -3.89
N ALA A 57 -8.90 4.45 -3.63
CA ALA A 57 -8.36 5.61 -2.93
C ALA A 57 -7.77 5.18 -1.57
N GLN A 58 -6.70 5.84 -1.15
CA GLN A 58 -6.03 5.53 0.11
C GLN A 58 -6.98 5.64 1.30
N ALA A 59 -6.94 4.65 2.18
CA ALA A 59 -7.24 4.84 3.59
C ALA A 59 -5.99 5.38 4.29
N THR A 60 -6.15 6.17 5.35
CA THR A 60 -5.04 6.81 6.05
C THR A 60 -5.09 6.52 7.53
N TYR A 61 -3.95 6.11 8.10
CA TYR A 61 -3.81 5.75 9.50
C TYR A 61 -2.67 6.55 10.12
N LEU A 62 -2.94 7.29 11.19
CA LEU A 62 -1.92 8.10 11.87
C LEU A 62 -0.89 7.19 12.55
N THR A 63 0.40 7.53 12.39
CA THR A 63 1.51 6.78 13.00
C THR A 63 2.21 7.53 14.13
N GLY A 64 1.83 8.79 14.38
CA GLY A 64 2.50 9.66 15.35
C GLY A 64 3.38 10.69 14.64
N THR A 65 4.69 10.54 14.67
CA THR A 65 5.62 11.45 13.99
C THR A 65 6.57 10.68 13.07
N ASN A 66 6.70 11.13 11.83
CA ASN A 66 7.81 10.77 10.94
C ASN A 66 8.02 9.25 10.74
N PRO A 67 7.04 8.50 10.23
CA PRO A 67 7.24 7.08 9.91
C PRO A 67 8.33 6.93 8.84
N TYR A 68 9.29 6.03 9.08
CA TYR A 68 10.39 5.75 8.16
C TYR A 68 10.17 4.51 7.32
N GLU A 69 9.75 3.41 7.95
CA GLU A 69 9.66 2.10 7.33
C GLU A 69 8.33 1.42 7.65
N VAL A 70 7.83 0.61 6.72
CA VAL A 70 6.71 -0.31 6.91
C VAL A 70 7.19 -1.74 6.64
N ALA A 71 6.81 -2.66 7.52
CA ALA A 71 6.99 -4.09 7.36
C ALA A 71 5.64 -4.78 7.61
N THR A 72 5.41 -5.91 6.94
CA THR A 72 4.17 -6.67 7.06
C THR A 72 4.47 -8.09 7.53
N ALA A 73 3.60 -8.60 8.39
CA ALA A 73 3.61 -9.97 8.86
C ALA A 73 2.19 -10.34 9.28
N ASP A 74 1.80 -11.58 9.03
CA ASP A 74 0.67 -12.17 9.73
C ASP A 74 1.12 -12.53 11.15
N VAL A 75 0.64 -11.77 12.13
CA VAL A 75 1.06 -11.89 13.53
C VAL A 75 0.12 -12.76 14.36
N ASN A 76 -1.07 -13.06 13.84
CA ASN A 76 -2.12 -13.80 14.54
C ASN A 76 -2.51 -15.10 13.83
N GLY A 77 -2.02 -15.35 12.61
CA GLY A 77 -2.18 -16.60 11.88
C GLY A 77 -3.60 -16.83 11.38
N ASP A 78 -4.33 -15.78 11.04
CA ASP A 78 -5.72 -15.85 10.57
C ASP A 78 -5.88 -15.70 9.05
N ASN A 79 -4.78 -15.66 8.31
CA ASN A 79 -4.77 -15.61 6.84
C ASN A 79 -4.46 -16.96 6.20
#